data_AF-A0A961H4C1-F1
#
_entry.id   AF-A0A961H4C1-F1
#
_cell.length_a   1.000
_cell.length_b   1.000
_cell.length_c   1.000
_cell.angle_alpha   90.00
_cell.angle_beta   90.00
_cell.angle_gamma   90.00
#
_symmetry.space_group_name_H-M   'P 1'
#
loop_
_entity.id
_entity.type
_entity.pdbx_description
1 polymer ?
#
loop_
_entity_poly.entity_id
_entity_poly.type
_entity_poly.pdbx_seq_one_letter_code
_entity_poly.pdbx_strand_id
1 'polypeptide(L)'
;MDVVSPSDPRVRVELTFHPADGDELVLSIPRYDYLPEGVYRSMITGINKLAKEQKATFSRIHKAQRDHQVALKRWQAAVKKWETAMDDGEDPGEFPAEPEEPDITGTESLEEMAVIRSAALERFKHVVTKEQFALLRSCTTGELRQAATKWEELSGIPLGELLASSNSSTETTEAPSNTTSSQEDSAATS
;
A
#
# COMPACT_ATOMS: atom_id res chain seq x y z
N MET A 1 29.09 -19.14 -6.98
CA MET A 1 27.70 -18.81 -6.61
C MET A 1 26.96 -18.54 -7.90
N ASP A 2 25.88 -19.29 -8.17
CA ASP A 2 24.98 -18.96 -9.27
C ASP A 2 24.35 -17.59 -8.98
N VAL A 3 24.61 -16.63 -9.87
CA VAL A 3 23.98 -15.31 -9.79
C VAL A 3 22.57 -15.48 -10.35
N VAL A 4 21.57 -15.49 -9.47
CA VAL A 4 20.16 -15.58 -9.88
C VAL A 4 19.82 -14.33 -10.70
N SER A 5 19.33 -14.55 -11.92
CA SER A 5 18.94 -13.46 -12.82
C SER A 5 17.76 -12.68 -12.24
N PRO A 6 17.69 -11.34 -12.40
CA PRO A 6 16.50 -10.55 -12.04
C PRO A 6 15.22 -10.95 -12.81
N SER A 7 15.36 -11.74 -13.88
CA SER A 7 14.25 -12.30 -14.64
C SER A 7 13.81 -13.68 -14.14
N ASP A 8 14.51 -14.26 -13.17
CA ASP A 8 14.17 -15.56 -12.61
C ASP A 8 12.81 -15.50 -11.88
N PRO A 9 11.86 -16.40 -12.19
CA PRO A 9 10.53 -16.35 -11.59
C PRO A 9 10.54 -16.45 -10.05
N ARG A 10 11.58 -17.06 -9.45
CA ARG A 10 11.71 -17.21 -7.99
C ARG A 10 11.99 -15.88 -7.28
N VAL A 11 12.46 -14.88 -8.01
CA VAL A 11 12.77 -13.54 -7.48
C VAL A 11 11.81 -12.47 -7.97
N ARG A 12 10.69 -12.90 -8.56
CA ARG A 12 9.59 -12.05 -9.00
C ARG A 12 8.36 -12.30 -8.16
N VAL A 13 7.52 -11.29 -8.08
CA VAL A 13 6.26 -11.27 -7.35
C VAL A 13 5.15 -11.00 -8.35
N GLU A 14 4.16 -11.88 -8.37
CA GLU A 14 2.95 -11.71 -9.17
C GLU A 14 1.87 -10.98 -8.38
N LEU A 15 1.43 -9.86 -8.96
CA LEU A 15 0.40 -8.98 -8.43
C LEU A 15 -0.72 -8.87 -9.46
N THR A 16 -1.95 -9.06 -9.01
CA THR A 16 -3.15 -8.93 -9.82
C THR A 16 -3.83 -7.60 -9.50
N PHE A 17 -4.28 -6.91 -10.53
CA PHE A 17 -5.03 -5.65 -10.45
C PHE A 17 -6.29 -5.71 -11.32
N HIS A 18 -7.31 -4.95 -10.94
CA HIS A 18 -8.60 -4.82 -11.62
C HIS A 18 -8.83 -3.33 -11.94
N PRO A 19 -8.21 -2.82 -13.02
CA PRO A 19 -8.42 -1.45 -13.49
C PRO A 19 -9.91 -1.18 -13.76
N ALA A 20 -10.39 0.03 -13.47
CA ALA A 20 -11.81 0.35 -13.64
C ALA A 20 -12.32 0.20 -15.09
N ASP A 21 -11.44 0.38 -16.08
CA ASP A 21 -11.78 0.44 -17.50
C ASP A 21 -11.10 -0.66 -18.34
N GLY A 22 -10.90 -1.87 -17.79
CA GLY A 22 -10.22 -2.92 -18.56
C GLY A 22 -10.26 -4.31 -17.95
N ASP A 23 -9.56 -5.21 -18.64
CA ASP A 23 -9.35 -6.59 -18.18
C ASP A 23 -8.36 -6.65 -17.02
N GLU A 24 -8.38 -7.79 -16.32
CA GLU A 24 -7.44 -8.11 -15.24
C GLU A 24 -5.99 -7.88 -15.69
N LEU A 25 -5.24 -7.11 -14.90
CA LEU A 25 -3.83 -6.83 -15.13
C LEU A 25 -2.98 -7.64 -14.15
N VAL A 26 -2.27 -8.64 -14.68
CA VAL A 26 -1.28 -9.41 -13.92
C VAL A 26 0.12 -8.84 -14.18
N LEU A 27 0.77 -8.37 -13.12
CA LEU A 27 2.12 -7.83 -13.15
C LEU A 27 3.08 -8.77 -12.43
N SER A 28 4.14 -9.15 -13.13
CA SER A 28 5.29 -9.84 -12.54
C SER A 28 6.39 -8.80 -12.32
N ILE A 29 6.69 -8.45 -11.06
CA ILE A 29 7.69 -7.43 -10.70
C ILE A 29 8.80 -8.01 -9.82
N PRO A 30 10.04 -7.51 -9.90
CA PRO A 30 11.13 -8.01 -9.06
C PRO A 30 10.88 -7.71 -7.57
N ARG A 31 11.40 -8.58 -6.70
CA ARG A 31 11.46 -8.31 -5.26
C ARG A 31 12.39 -7.13 -4.93
N TYR A 32 12.24 -6.53 -3.76
CA TYR A 32 13.07 -5.39 -3.34
C TYR A 32 14.57 -5.68 -3.31
N ASP A 33 14.97 -6.88 -2.89
CA ASP A 33 16.36 -7.33 -2.85
C ASP A 33 17.01 -7.49 -4.24
N TYR A 34 16.19 -7.53 -5.30
CA TYR A 34 16.60 -7.61 -6.70
C TYR A 34 16.39 -6.33 -7.49
N LEU A 35 15.96 -5.24 -6.82
CA LEU A 35 15.89 -3.93 -7.46
C LEU A 35 17.30 -3.32 -7.60
N PRO A 36 17.59 -2.66 -8.74
CA PRO A 36 18.78 -1.84 -8.84
C PRO A 36 18.81 -0.81 -7.70
N GLU A 37 19.97 -0.62 -7.07
CA GLU A 37 20.09 0.25 -5.90
C GLU A 37 19.57 1.68 -6.17
N GLY A 38 19.83 2.21 -7.37
CA GLY A 38 19.32 3.53 -7.78
C GLY A 38 17.78 3.58 -7.88
N VAL A 39 17.14 2.49 -8.31
CA VAL A 39 15.69 2.37 -8.37
C VAL A 39 15.09 2.31 -6.97
N TYR A 40 15.64 1.45 -6.10
CA TYR A 40 15.18 1.32 -4.72
C TYR A 40 15.33 2.65 -3.96
N ARG A 41 16.48 3.31 -4.05
CA ARG A 41 16.70 4.63 -3.42
C ARG A 41 15.74 5.69 -3.93
N SER A 42 15.48 5.73 -5.24
CA SER A 42 14.54 6.69 -5.83
C SER A 42 13.11 6.46 -5.34
N MET A 43 12.68 5.20 -5.28
CA MET A 43 11.38 4.81 -4.73
C MET A 43 11.23 5.24 -3.26
N ILE A 44 12.18 4.87 -2.40
CA ILE A 44 12.15 5.23 -0.97
C ILE A 44 12.19 6.75 -0.77
N THR A 45 12.98 7.47 -1.59
CA THR A 45 13.04 8.95 -1.55
C THR A 45 11.69 9.57 -1.90
N GLY A 46 11.01 9.06 -2.94
CA GLY A 46 9.68 9.50 -3.34
C GLY A 46 8.64 9.29 -2.24
N ILE A 47 8.62 8.08 -1.66
CA ILE A 47 7.71 7.73 -0.55
C ILE A 47 7.96 8.62 0.67
N ASN A 48 9.21 8.83 1.06
CA ASN A 48 9.57 9.68 2.20
C ASN A 48 9.17 11.15 1.98
N LYS A 49 9.29 11.65 0.74
CA LYS A 49 8.82 12.99 0.39
C LYS A 49 7.31 13.12 0.58
N LEU A 50 6.53 12.15 0.10
CA LEU A 50 5.08 12.12 0.28
C LEU A 50 4.69 12.06 1.77
N ALA A 51 5.36 11.23 2.56
CA ALA A 51 5.12 11.14 4.01
C ALA A 51 5.41 12.47 4.73
N LYS A 52 6.47 13.19 4.31
CA LYS A 52 6.81 14.51 4.86
C LYS A 52 5.75 15.56 4.51
N GLU A 53 5.27 15.56 3.27
CA GLU A 53 4.20 16.44 2.81
C GLU A 53 2.90 16.18 3.58
N GLN A 54 2.51 14.91 3.76
CA GLN A 54 1.35 14.51 4.56
C GLN A 54 1.45 15.00 6.01
N LYS A 55 2.60 14.80 6.66
CA LYS A 55 2.84 15.28 8.03
C LYS A 55 2.69 16.80 8.12
N ALA A 56 3.15 17.54 7.12
CA ALA A 56 3.01 18.99 7.08
C ALA A 56 1.54 19.41 6.94
N THR A 57 0.75 18.72 6.11
CA THR A 57 -0.68 18.99 5.95
C THR A 57 -1.47 18.71 7.23
N PHE A 58 -1.32 17.55 7.86
CA PHE A 58 -1.96 17.25 9.15
C PHE A 58 -1.57 18.26 10.23
N SER A 59 -0.30 18.69 10.27
CA SER A 59 0.14 19.71 11.22
C SER A 59 -0.56 21.05 11.01
N ARG A 60 -0.88 21.42 9.76
CA ARG A 60 -1.64 22.64 9.44
C ARG A 60 -3.11 22.50 9.85
N ILE A 61 -3.75 21.37 9.53
CA ILE A 61 -5.14 21.11 9.90
C ILE A 61 -5.32 21.15 11.41
N HIS A 62 -4.48 20.42 12.17
CA HIS A 62 -4.53 20.44 13.62
C HIS A 62 -4.26 21.83 14.21
N LYS A 63 -3.39 22.62 13.58
CA LYS A 63 -3.17 24.00 14.01
C LYS A 63 -4.42 24.84 13.77
N ALA A 64 -5.04 24.76 12.60
CA ALA A 64 -6.28 25.48 12.29
C ALA A 64 -7.42 25.11 13.25
N GLN A 65 -7.60 23.82 13.56
CA GLN A 65 -8.56 23.35 14.55
C GLN A 65 -8.29 23.93 15.94
N ARG A 66 -7.02 23.91 16.39
CA ARG A 66 -6.63 24.46 17.68
C ARG A 66 -6.90 25.97 17.75
N ASP A 67 -6.52 26.69 16.71
CA ASP A 67 -6.69 28.14 16.63
C ASP A 67 -8.18 28.50 16.65
N HIS A 68 -9.03 27.76 15.93
CA HIS A 68 -10.49 27.91 15.97
C HIS A 68 -11.07 27.60 17.36
N GLN A 69 -10.64 26.52 18.02
CA GLN A 69 -11.09 26.21 19.40
C GLN A 69 -10.72 27.31 20.40
N VAL A 70 -9.54 27.93 20.25
CA VAL A 70 -9.12 29.06 21.08
C VAL A 70 -9.99 30.28 20.78
N ALA A 71 -10.28 30.56 19.51
CA ALA A 71 -11.16 31.64 19.10
C ALA A 71 -12.58 31.46 19.66
N LEU A 72 -13.12 30.24 19.59
CA LEU A 72 -14.45 29.91 20.11
C LEU A 72 -14.55 30.14 21.63
N LYS A 73 -13.53 29.72 22.40
CA LYS A 73 -13.48 29.99 23.84
C LYS A 73 -13.43 31.48 24.16
N ARG A 74 -12.69 32.26 23.37
CA ARG A 74 -12.62 33.72 23.54
C ARG A 74 -13.95 34.38 23.21
N TRP A 75 -14.59 33.95 22.14
CA TRP A 75 -15.92 34.41 21.76
C TRP A 75 -16.96 34.10 22.83
N GLN A 76 -17.01 32.85 23.34
CA GLN A 76 -17.90 32.47 24.44
C GLN A 76 -17.70 33.33 25.70
N ALA A 77 -16.44 33.63 26.05
CA ALA A 77 -16.14 34.51 27.18
C ALA A 77 -16.60 35.96 26.91
N ALA A 78 -16.47 36.45 25.68
CA ALA A 78 -16.94 37.77 25.28
C ALA A 78 -18.48 37.86 25.31
N VAL A 79 -19.17 36.84 24.79
CA VAL A 79 -20.63 36.74 24.83
C VAL A 79 -21.13 36.77 26.27
N LYS A 80 -20.55 35.94 27.16
CA LYS A 80 -20.91 35.94 28.58
C LYS A 80 -20.72 37.31 29.24
N LYS A 81 -19.65 38.02 28.90
CA LYS A 81 -19.40 39.37 29.41
C LYS A 81 -20.43 40.38 28.88
N TRP A 82 -20.77 40.29 27.60
CA TRP A 82 -21.78 41.10 26.95
C TRP A 82 -23.17 40.87 27.58
N GLU A 83 -23.54 39.62 27.84
CA GLU A 83 -24.77 39.24 28.55
C GLU A 83 -24.81 39.82 29.97
N THR A 84 -23.70 39.75 30.70
CA THR A 84 -23.62 40.31 32.07
C THR A 84 -23.84 41.83 32.07
N ALA A 85 -23.23 42.55 31.12
CA ALA A 85 -23.40 44.00 30.99
C ALA A 85 -24.84 44.40 30.67
N MET A 86 -25.54 43.62 29.82
CA MET A 86 -26.98 43.78 29.56
C MET A 86 -27.81 43.62 30.83
N ASP A 87 -27.54 42.56 31.61
CA ASP A 87 -28.28 42.26 32.84
C ASP A 87 -28.05 43.34 33.92
N ASP A 88 -26.85 43.91 33.98
CA ASP A 88 -26.49 44.99 34.91
C ASP A 88 -27.04 46.38 34.47
N GLY A 89 -27.67 46.47 33.30
CA GLY A 89 -28.20 47.72 32.74
C GLY A 89 -27.14 48.68 32.19
N GLU A 90 -25.94 48.18 31.95
CA GLU A 90 -24.88 48.89 31.22
C GLU A 90 -25.10 48.75 29.70
N ASP A 91 -24.56 49.69 28.91
CA ASP A 91 -24.52 49.53 27.45
C ASP A 91 -23.41 48.52 27.10
N PRO A 92 -23.76 47.31 26.63
CA PRO A 92 -22.79 46.25 26.38
C PRO A 92 -21.98 46.47 25.09
N GLY A 93 -22.35 47.45 24.26
CA GLY A 93 -21.80 47.66 22.93
C GLY A 93 -22.23 46.59 21.92
N GLU A 94 -21.46 46.44 20.83
CA GLU A 94 -21.77 45.52 19.74
C GLU A 94 -21.60 44.04 20.16
N PHE A 95 -22.49 43.18 19.66
CA PHE A 95 -22.45 41.75 19.96
C PHE A 95 -21.16 41.10 19.39
N PRO A 96 -20.46 40.25 20.16
CA PRO A 96 -19.24 39.62 19.69
C PRO A 96 -19.46 38.76 18.44
N ALA A 97 -18.65 38.98 17.39
CA ALA A 97 -18.70 38.18 16.18
C ALA A 97 -18.20 36.75 16.41
N GLU A 98 -18.99 35.76 15.96
CA GLU A 98 -18.64 34.35 16.05
C GLU A 98 -17.43 34.03 15.14
N PRO A 99 -16.47 33.23 15.61
CA PRO A 99 -15.33 32.85 14.78
C PRO A 99 -15.78 31.90 13.66
N GLU A 100 -15.32 32.16 12.44
CA GLU A 100 -15.57 31.30 11.30
C GLU A 100 -14.99 29.89 11.54
N GLU A 101 -15.78 28.88 11.18
CA GLU A 101 -15.32 27.50 11.17
C GLU A 101 -14.24 27.32 10.10
N PRO A 102 -13.12 26.65 10.42
CA PRO A 102 -12.13 26.33 9.40
C PRO A 102 -12.73 25.38 8.37
N ASP A 103 -12.50 25.65 7.08
CA ASP A 103 -12.92 24.77 5.99
C ASP A 103 -12.02 23.52 5.93
N ILE A 104 -12.32 22.54 6.78
CA ILE A 104 -11.57 21.27 6.93
C ILE A 104 -12.49 20.04 6.98
N THR A 105 -13.80 20.22 6.76
CA THR A 105 -14.77 19.13 6.89
C THR A 105 -14.63 18.19 5.70
N GLY A 106 -14.21 16.95 5.97
CA GLY A 106 -14.01 15.92 4.94
C GLY A 106 -12.63 15.93 4.26
N THR A 107 -11.76 16.89 4.57
CA THR A 107 -10.40 16.95 3.98
C THR A 107 -9.49 15.88 4.57
N GLU A 108 -9.53 15.60 5.87
CA GLU A 108 -8.62 14.64 6.50
C GLU A 108 -8.71 13.23 5.89
N SER A 109 -9.93 12.70 5.70
CA SER A 109 -10.13 11.35 5.14
C SER A 109 -9.80 11.27 3.64
N LEU A 110 -10.15 12.30 2.87
CA LEU A 110 -9.87 12.35 1.43
C LEU A 110 -8.36 12.54 1.17
N GLU A 111 -7.69 13.39 1.95
CA GLU A 111 -6.26 13.61 1.86
C GLU A 111 -5.47 12.37 2.31
N GLU A 112 -5.89 11.71 3.39
CA GLU A 112 -5.26 10.45 3.83
C GLU A 112 -5.34 9.37 2.74
N MET A 113 -6.52 9.19 2.14
CA MET A 113 -6.71 8.24 1.04
C MET A 113 -5.92 8.63 -0.21
N ALA A 114 -5.81 9.91 -0.53
CA ALA A 114 -5.00 10.41 -1.64
C ALA A 114 -3.50 10.17 -1.40
N VAL A 115 -3.03 10.30 -0.16
CA VAL A 115 -1.63 10.02 0.19
C VAL A 115 -1.34 8.53 0.12
N ILE A 116 -2.18 7.68 0.69
CA ILE A 116 -2.03 6.22 0.62
C ILE A 116 -1.96 5.78 -0.85
N ARG A 117 -2.85 6.32 -1.69
CA ARG A 117 -2.85 6.09 -3.13
C ARG A 117 -1.55 6.54 -3.77
N SER A 118 -1.09 7.76 -3.49
CA SER A 118 0.12 8.33 -4.08
C SER A 118 1.37 7.55 -3.69
N ALA A 119 1.48 7.11 -2.43
CA ALA A 119 2.58 6.30 -1.95
C ALA A 119 2.59 4.91 -2.60
N ALA A 120 1.43 4.27 -2.75
CA ALA A 120 1.32 3.00 -3.46
C ALA A 120 1.69 3.12 -4.94
N LEU A 121 1.23 4.17 -5.63
CA LEU A 121 1.61 4.43 -7.02
C LEU A 121 3.11 4.73 -7.16
N GLU A 122 3.70 5.50 -6.25
CA GLU A 122 5.14 5.80 -6.30
C GLU A 122 5.99 4.53 -6.18
N ARG A 123 5.52 3.50 -5.47
CA ARG A 123 6.19 2.18 -5.43
C ARG A 123 6.23 1.52 -6.80
N PHE A 124 5.11 1.45 -7.49
CA PHE A 124 5.02 0.74 -8.77
C PHE A 124 5.68 1.49 -9.93
N LYS A 125 5.65 2.82 -9.92
CA LYS A 125 6.15 3.69 -11.00
C LYS A 125 7.55 3.34 -11.52
N HIS A 126 8.44 2.83 -10.66
CA HIS A 126 9.82 2.54 -11.02
C HIS A 126 10.05 1.11 -11.54
N VAL A 127 9.05 0.24 -11.44
CA VAL A 127 9.18 -1.21 -11.73
C VAL A 127 8.20 -1.72 -12.78
N VAL A 128 7.31 -0.87 -13.27
CA VAL A 128 6.34 -1.18 -14.34
C VAL A 128 6.59 -0.29 -15.55
N THR A 129 6.04 -0.66 -16.71
CA THR A 129 6.08 0.21 -17.89
C THR A 129 5.15 1.41 -17.73
N LYS A 130 5.29 2.44 -18.58
CA LYS A 130 4.43 3.63 -18.52
C LYS A 130 2.96 3.29 -18.80
N GLU A 131 2.72 2.33 -19.69
CA GLU A 131 1.39 1.85 -20.06
C GLU A 131 0.74 1.10 -18.90
N GLN A 132 1.47 0.18 -18.28
CA GLN A 132 1.02 -0.53 -17.07
C GLN A 132 0.76 0.45 -15.92
N PHE A 133 1.63 1.44 -15.75
CA PHE A 133 1.45 2.48 -14.74
C PHE A 133 0.18 3.30 -14.97
N ALA A 134 -0.17 3.60 -16.22
CA ALA A 134 -1.41 4.30 -16.54
C ALA A 134 -2.65 3.49 -16.14
N LEU A 135 -2.63 2.17 -16.33
CA LEU A 135 -3.70 1.27 -15.89
C LEU A 135 -3.79 1.22 -14.35
N LEU A 136 -2.65 1.17 -13.64
CA LEU A 136 -2.65 1.21 -12.17
C LEU A 136 -3.30 2.50 -11.61
N ARG A 137 -3.29 3.60 -12.37
CA ARG A 137 -3.94 4.85 -11.96
C ARG A 137 -5.47 4.80 -12.03
N SER A 138 -6.09 3.80 -12.64
CA SER A 138 -7.54 3.58 -12.58
C SER A 138 -7.96 2.56 -11.52
N CYS A 139 -7.02 1.81 -10.93
CA CYS A 139 -7.31 0.90 -9.82
C CYS A 139 -7.74 1.65 -8.56
N THR A 140 -8.45 0.97 -7.65
CA THR A 140 -8.88 1.56 -6.38
C THR A 140 -7.71 1.74 -5.40
N THR A 141 -7.84 2.66 -4.44
CA THR A 141 -6.81 2.86 -3.39
C THR A 141 -6.62 1.60 -2.54
N GLY A 142 -7.71 0.87 -2.24
CA GLY A 142 -7.65 -0.35 -1.45
C GLY A 142 -6.84 -1.45 -2.14
N GLU A 143 -7.04 -1.62 -3.43
CA GLU A 143 -6.31 -2.60 -4.24
C GLU A 143 -4.83 -2.24 -4.38
N LEU A 144 -4.50 -0.99 -4.69
CA LEU A 144 -3.12 -0.52 -4.76
C LEU A 144 -2.38 -0.73 -3.43
N ARG A 145 -3.06 -0.49 -2.30
CA ARG A 145 -2.51 -0.75 -0.97
C ARG A 145 -2.27 -2.24 -0.73
N GLN A 146 -3.26 -3.09 -1.03
CA GLN A 146 -3.14 -4.53 -0.86
C GLN A 146 -1.98 -5.11 -1.68
N ALA A 147 -1.86 -4.68 -2.94
CA ALA A 147 -0.77 -5.11 -3.81
C ALA A 147 0.60 -4.64 -3.28
N ALA A 148 0.69 -3.40 -2.78
CA ALA A 148 1.93 -2.89 -2.19
C ALA A 148 2.33 -3.68 -0.92
N THR A 149 1.38 -3.99 -0.05
CA THR A 149 1.60 -4.84 1.15
C THR A 149 2.06 -6.23 0.74
N LYS A 150 1.38 -6.88 -0.21
CA LYS A 150 1.76 -8.21 -0.71
C LYS A 150 3.18 -8.20 -1.29
N TRP A 151 3.55 -7.17 -2.04
CA TRP A 151 4.90 -7.05 -2.59
C TRP A 151 5.96 -6.92 -1.50
N GLU A 152 5.69 -6.13 -0.46
CA GLU A 152 6.57 -5.96 0.68
C GLU A 152 6.72 -7.24 1.51
N GLU A 153 5.61 -7.92 1.81
CA GLU A 153 5.60 -9.20 2.53
C GLU A 153 6.42 -10.26 1.80
N LEU A 154 6.17 -10.46 0.50
CA LEU A 154 6.87 -11.46 -0.29
C LEU A 154 8.34 -11.10 -0.47
N SER A 155 8.67 -9.81 -0.62
CA SER A 155 10.07 -9.34 -0.69
C SER A 155 10.81 -9.46 0.64
N GLY A 156 10.09 -9.57 1.77
CA GLY A 156 10.67 -9.75 3.10
C GLY A 156 11.11 -11.19 3.42
N ILE A 157 10.61 -12.19 2.68
CA ILE A 157 10.94 -13.60 2.91
C ILE A 157 12.39 -13.88 2.48
N PRO A 158 13.29 -14.38 3.34
CA PRO A 158 14.67 -14.68 2.96
C PRO A 158 14.74 -15.67 1.78
N LEU A 159 15.63 -15.39 0.81
CA LEU A 159 15.76 -16.20 -0.41
C LEU A 159 16.04 -17.69 -0.12
N GLY A 160 16.79 -17.99 0.94
CA GLY A 160 17.10 -19.37 1.35
C GLY A 160 15.85 -20.20 1.65
N GLU A 161 14.78 -19.58 2.16
CA GLU A 161 13.51 -20.25 2.46
C GLU A 161 12.73 -20.60 1.19
N LEU A 162 12.79 -19.74 0.16
CA LEU A 162 12.11 -19.94 -1.12
C LEU A 162 12.80 -20.97 -2.02
N LEU A 163 14.13 -20.96 -2.00
CA LEU A 163 14.93 -21.96 -2.73
C LEU A 163 14.79 -23.35 -2.11
N ALA A 164 14.65 -23.44 -0.78
CA ALA A 164 14.45 -24.71 -0.09
C ALA A 164 13.06 -25.32 -0.33
N SER A 165 12.03 -24.49 -0.49
CA SER A 165 10.64 -24.94 -0.69
C SER A 165 10.32 -25.34 -2.14
N SER A 166 11.07 -24.86 -3.13
CA SER A 166 10.88 -25.22 -4.54
C SER A 166 11.30 -26.67 -4.89
N ASN A 167 12.08 -27.33 -4.03
CA ASN A 167 12.55 -28.71 -4.25
C ASN A 167 11.77 -29.78 -3.47
N SER A 168 10.75 -29.40 -2.68
CA SER A 168 9.88 -30.37 -1.99
C SER A 168 8.70 -30.77 -2.87
N SER A 169 8.99 -31.19 -4.09
CA SER A 169 8.11 -32.05 -4.88
C SER A 169 8.84 -33.36 -5.03
N THR A 170 8.68 -34.25 -4.05
CA THR A 170 8.90 -35.67 -4.29
C THR A 170 7.87 -36.09 -5.31
N GLU A 171 8.30 -36.10 -6.56
CA GLU A 171 7.83 -36.98 -7.61
C GLU A 171 7.31 -38.28 -6.98
N THR A 172 6.00 -38.51 -7.04
CA THR A 172 5.39 -39.78 -6.67
C THR A 172 5.81 -40.78 -7.75
N THR A 173 7.02 -41.33 -7.61
CA THR A 173 7.52 -42.36 -8.51
C THR A 173 6.60 -43.58 -8.36
N GLU A 174 5.86 -43.85 -9.44
CA GLU A 174 5.10 -45.08 -9.61
C GLU A 174 5.96 -46.29 -9.22
N ALA A 175 5.39 -47.17 -8.39
CA ALA A 175 6.07 -48.37 -7.96
C ALA A 175 6.43 -49.25 -9.19
N PRO A 176 7.69 -49.68 -9.35
CA PRO A 176 8.03 -50.61 -10.42
C PRO A 176 7.38 -51.97 -10.14
N SER A 177 6.57 -52.44 -11.10
CA SER A 177 6.06 -53.80 -11.13
C SER A 177 7.22 -54.76 -11.42
N ASN A 178 7.61 -55.54 -10.43
CA ASN A 178 8.47 -56.73 -10.58
C ASN A 178 7.52 -57.96 -10.55
N THR A 179 7.53 -58.92 -11.46
CA THR A 179 8.67 -59.71 -11.92
C THR A 179 8.27 -60.57 -13.13
N THR A 180 9.03 -60.53 -14.23
CA THR A 180 9.12 -61.64 -15.18
C THR A 180 10.33 -62.49 -14.77
N SER A 181 10.10 -63.73 -14.38
CA SER A 181 11.16 -64.74 -14.22
C SER A 181 10.83 -65.89 -15.16
N SER A 182 11.56 -65.98 -16.27
CA SER A 182 11.48 -67.09 -17.21
C SER A 182 12.41 -68.20 -16.76
N GLN A 183 11.87 -69.42 -16.63
CA GLN A 183 12.66 -70.63 -16.70
C GLN A 183 11.89 -71.66 -17.55
N GLU A 184 12.42 -71.94 -18.73
CA GLU A 184 12.16 -73.11 -19.57
C GLU A 184 12.49 -74.39 -18.75
N ASP A 185 11.95 -75.58 -18.95
CA ASP A 185 11.60 -76.30 -20.17
C ASP A 185 10.86 -77.61 -19.75
N SER A 186 9.94 -78.10 -20.58
CA SER A 186 9.74 -79.52 -20.92
C SER A 186 8.34 -79.76 -21.50
N ALA A 187 8.33 -80.10 -22.78
CA ALA A 187 7.21 -80.62 -23.54
C ALA A 187 6.74 -82.02 -23.06
N ALA A 188 5.43 -82.31 -23.20
CA ALA A 188 4.92 -83.52 -23.85
C ALA A 188 3.38 -83.59 -23.83
N THR A 189 2.81 -83.35 -25.01
CA THR A 189 1.63 -83.97 -25.68
C THR A 189 0.62 -84.86 -24.92
N SER A 190 -0.65 -84.56 -25.24
CA SER A 190 -1.86 -85.41 -25.34
C SER A 190 -2.69 -85.68 -24.08
#